data_AF-A0A8K1FCE4-F1
#
_entry.id   AF-A0A8K1FCE4-F1
#
_cell.length_a   1.000
_cell.length_b   1.000
_cell.length_c   1.000
_cell.angle_alpha   90.00
_cell.angle_beta   90.00
_cell.angle_gamma   90.00
#
_symmetry.space_group_name_H-M   'P 1'
#
loop_
_entity.id
_entity.type
_entity.pdbx_description
1 polymer ?
#
loop_
_entity_poly.entity_id
_entity_poly.type
_entity_poly.pdbx_seq_one_letter_code
_entity_poly.pdbx_strand_id
1 'polypeptide(L)'
;MASPLLSKSPKKQGYDTLLDVTREENAAPTNASFFSRVLFAYANPMMETGNKRQLNYDDLCELDGENKTSESYAKYKATYDRCNSSVTRAVIYTYGGPFVLCGCAALFSTACSVFAPAVLHHVIDAFTAPAVDMDNLAIWLGAFFISKLANAFVAAQMGFYLELTALRLTASMKALLFEKAMRRSIQSENDPKAVDIANLFTSDVSNVLWAAYQVNNI
;
A
#
# COMPACT_ATOMS: atom_id res chain seq x y z
N MET A 1 5.60 52.20 -48.80
CA MET A 1 5.79 50.74 -48.90
C MET A 1 6.35 50.26 -47.57
N ALA A 2 5.51 49.65 -46.73
CA ALA A 2 5.90 49.09 -45.44
C ALA A 2 5.61 47.58 -45.46
N SER A 3 6.65 46.77 -45.29
CA SER A 3 6.58 45.30 -45.20
C SER A 3 6.31 44.88 -43.75
N PRO A 4 5.43 43.90 -43.48
CA PRO A 4 5.19 43.41 -42.13
C PRO A 4 6.21 42.33 -41.74
N LEU A 5 6.79 42.48 -40.54
CA LEU A 5 7.67 41.50 -39.91
C LEU A 5 6.83 40.34 -39.35
N LEU A 6 6.82 39.20 -40.06
CA LEU A 6 6.35 37.92 -39.54
C LEU A 6 7.40 37.38 -38.55
N SER A 7 7.08 37.42 -37.25
CA SER A 7 7.86 36.69 -36.24
C SER A 7 7.58 35.19 -36.36
N LYS A 8 8.65 34.40 -36.44
CA LYS A 8 8.58 32.93 -36.42
C LYS A 8 8.08 32.46 -35.05
N SER A 9 7.04 31.64 -35.05
CA SER A 9 6.55 30.94 -33.86
C SER A 9 7.64 30.03 -33.26
N PRO A 10 7.84 30.02 -31.93
CA PRO A 10 8.82 29.14 -31.31
C PRO A 10 8.41 27.67 -31.45
N LYS A 11 9.34 26.84 -31.92
CA LYS A 11 9.18 25.38 -32.05
C LYS A 11 8.70 24.79 -30.72
N LYS A 12 7.67 23.95 -30.78
CA LYS A 12 7.24 23.07 -29.67
C LYS A 12 8.40 22.11 -29.34
N GLN A 13 9.18 22.47 -28.33
CA GLN A 13 10.17 21.56 -27.74
C GLN A 13 9.41 20.68 -26.75
N GLY A 14 9.27 19.41 -27.11
CA GLY A 14 8.54 18.41 -26.34
C GLY A 14 9.19 18.14 -24.99
N TYR A 15 8.34 17.85 -24.01
CA TYR A 15 8.71 17.46 -22.64
C TYR A 15 9.38 16.07 -22.56
N ASP A 16 9.61 15.41 -23.70
CA ASP A 16 10.24 14.09 -23.79
C ASP A 16 11.77 14.10 -23.59
N THR A 17 12.42 15.27 -23.60
CA THR A 17 13.90 15.35 -23.62
C THR A 17 14.55 15.24 -22.23
N LEU A 18 13.77 15.13 -21.14
CA LEU A 18 14.31 15.01 -19.77
C LEU A 18 14.22 13.58 -19.20
N LEU A 19 13.74 12.61 -19.98
CA LEU A 19 13.60 11.22 -19.50
C LEU A 19 14.73 10.28 -19.95
N ASP A 20 15.75 10.78 -20.66
CA ASP A 20 16.88 9.95 -21.14
C ASP A 20 18.19 10.25 -20.41
N VAL A 21 18.10 10.48 -19.10
CA VAL A 21 19.23 10.18 -18.22
C VAL A 21 19.03 8.71 -17.84
N THR A 22 19.91 7.83 -18.30
CA THR A 22 20.04 6.44 -17.83
C THR A 22 20.15 6.44 -16.31
N ARG A 23 18.99 6.41 -15.66
CA ARG A 23 18.79 6.30 -14.23
C ARG A 23 19.29 4.91 -13.89
N GLU A 24 20.28 4.79 -13.00
CA GLU A 24 20.64 3.47 -12.48
C GLU A 24 19.36 2.81 -11.99
N GLU A 25 19.10 1.60 -12.51
CA GLU A 25 17.88 0.84 -12.25
C GLU A 25 17.85 0.48 -10.76
N ASN A 26 17.41 1.42 -9.93
CA ASN A 26 17.13 1.18 -8.53
C ASN A 26 16.12 0.04 -8.49
N ALA A 27 16.50 -1.08 -7.86
CA ALA A 27 15.77 -2.34 -7.91
C ALA A 27 14.30 -2.13 -7.53
N ALA A 28 13.43 -2.05 -8.54
CA ALA A 28 12.01 -1.92 -8.35
C ALA A 28 11.49 -3.18 -7.65
N PRO A 29 10.48 -3.07 -6.76
CA PRO A 29 9.91 -4.23 -6.08
C PRO A 29 9.36 -5.30 -7.04
N THR A 30 9.09 -4.94 -8.30
CA THR A 30 8.69 -5.86 -9.38
C THR A 30 9.84 -6.72 -9.91
N ASN A 31 11.06 -6.18 -9.96
CA ASN A 31 12.24 -6.88 -10.48
C ASN A 31 12.99 -7.66 -9.38
N ALA A 32 12.55 -7.54 -8.12
CA ALA A 32 13.13 -8.22 -6.98
C ALA A 32 12.71 -9.71 -6.92
N SER A 33 13.64 -10.57 -6.49
CA SER A 33 13.35 -11.98 -6.24
C SER A 33 12.29 -12.16 -5.14
N PHE A 34 11.58 -13.30 -5.14
CA PHE A 34 10.54 -13.59 -4.16
C PHE A 34 11.02 -13.41 -2.71
N PHE A 35 12.20 -13.95 -2.38
CA PHE A 35 12.78 -13.79 -1.05
C PHE A 35 13.18 -12.34 -0.73
N SER A 36 13.67 -11.59 -1.72
CA SER A 36 13.97 -10.17 -1.55
C SER A 36 12.69 -9.37 -1.23
N ARG A 37 11.56 -9.72 -1.85
CA ARG A 37 10.25 -9.11 -1.58
C ARG A 37 9.69 -9.51 -0.22
N VAL A 38 9.83 -10.77 0.18
CA VAL A 38 9.35 -11.26 1.50
C VAL A 38 10.19 -10.71 2.66
N LEU A 39 11.47 -10.46 2.44
CA LEU A 39 12.36 -9.90 3.48
C LEU A 39 12.54 -8.38 3.37
N PHE A 40 11.83 -7.73 2.46
CA PHE A 40 12.01 -6.30 2.14
C PHE A 40 13.45 -5.90 1.78
N ALA A 41 14.28 -6.87 1.37
CA ALA A 41 15.69 -6.65 1.10
C ALA A 41 15.93 -5.73 -0.11
N TYR A 42 14.94 -5.61 -1.01
CA TYR A 42 14.99 -4.65 -2.13
C TYR A 42 15.11 -3.20 -1.67
N ALA A 43 14.69 -2.86 -0.45
CA ALA A 43 14.79 -1.51 0.09
C ALA A 43 16.16 -1.19 0.70
N ASN A 44 17.01 -2.20 0.95
CA ASN A 44 18.33 -2.04 1.56
C ASN A 44 19.25 -1.02 0.85
N PRO A 45 19.42 -1.03 -0.49
CA PRO A 45 20.31 -0.06 -1.16
C PRO A 45 19.86 1.40 -0.98
N MET A 46 18.54 1.64 -1.00
CA MET A 46 17.98 2.97 -0.72
C MET A 46 18.24 3.39 0.73
N MET A 47 18.01 2.48 1.68
CA MET A 47 18.27 2.72 3.11
C MET A 47 19.74 3.02 3.39
N GLU A 48 20.65 2.29 2.76
CA GLU A 48 22.10 2.53 2.90
C GLU A 48 22.50 3.89 2.34
N THR A 49 21.93 4.28 1.20
CA THR A 49 22.15 5.61 0.60
C THR A 49 21.62 6.71 1.51
N GLY A 50 20.41 6.53 2.06
CA GLY A 50 19.79 7.44 3.02
C GLY A 50 20.55 7.58 4.35
N ASN A 51 21.26 6.52 4.76
CA ASN A 51 22.11 6.57 5.95
C ASN A 51 23.41 7.35 5.70
N LYS A 52 23.92 7.35 4.46
CA LYS A 52 25.16 8.06 4.09
C LYS A 52 24.90 9.53 3.75
N ARG A 53 23.77 9.84 3.12
CA ARG A 53 23.39 11.20 2.73
C ARG A 53 21.87 11.36 2.65
N GLN A 54 21.40 12.60 2.66
CA GLN A 54 19.98 12.87 2.38
C GLN A 54 19.59 12.37 0.98
N LEU A 55 18.44 11.70 0.90
CA LEU A 55 17.90 11.14 -0.35
C LEU A 55 17.39 12.26 -1.25
N ASN A 56 17.69 12.14 -2.54
CA ASN A 56 17.13 12.97 -3.60
C ASN A 56 16.03 12.19 -4.34
N TYR A 57 15.24 12.91 -5.16
CA TYR A 57 14.19 12.29 -5.97
C TYR A 57 14.71 11.20 -6.92
N ASP A 58 15.97 11.29 -7.33
CA ASP A 58 16.60 10.31 -8.23
C ASP A 58 16.96 8.99 -7.56
N ASP A 59 17.09 8.99 -6.23
CA ASP A 59 17.38 7.81 -5.41
C ASP A 59 16.11 7.00 -5.08
N LEU A 60 14.94 7.58 -5.34
CA LEU A 60 13.66 6.92 -5.09
C LEU A 60 13.35 5.94 -6.23
N CYS A 61 12.86 4.77 -5.84
CA CYS A 61 12.29 3.81 -6.79
C CYS A 61 11.06 4.43 -7.45
N GLU A 62 10.97 4.30 -8.77
CA GLU A 62 9.75 4.67 -9.49
C GLU A 62 8.62 3.71 -9.11
N LEU A 63 7.41 4.25 -9.01
CA LEU A 63 6.22 3.42 -8.80
C LEU A 63 5.99 2.57 -10.05
N ASP A 64 5.87 1.27 -9.90
CA ASP A 64 5.64 0.34 -11.00
C ASP A 64 4.28 -0.36 -10.93
N GLY A 65 3.75 -0.75 -12.09
CA GLY A 65 2.51 -1.51 -12.26
C GLY A 65 1.31 -0.93 -11.50
N GLU A 66 0.70 -1.77 -10.67
CA GLU A 66 -0.50 -1.41 -9.89
C GLU A 66 -0.28 -0.28 -8.85
N ASN A 67 0.98 0.07 -8.56
CA ASN A 67 1.29 1.20 -7.67
C ASN A 67 1.19 2.55 -8.38
N LYS A 68 1.21 2.59 -9.72
CA LYS A 68 0.97 3.83 -10.46
C LYS A 68 -0.47 4.27 -10.28
N THR A 69 -0.67 5.57 -10.05
CA THR A 69 -2.01 6.16 -9.88
C THR A 69 -2.87 5.97 -11.14
N SER A 70 -2.28 6.01 -12.34
CA SER A 70 -3.01 5.80 -13.60
C SER A 70 -3.61 4.39 -13.69
N GLU A 71 -2.83 3.37 -13.35
CA GLU A 71 -3.24 1.96 -13.40
C GLU A 71 -4.27 1.62 -12.31
N SER A 72 -3.98 2.03 -11.06
CA SER A 72 -4.90 1.84 -9.94
C SER A 72 -6.23 2.57 -10.18
N TYR A 73 -6.18 3.78 -10.72
CA TYR A 73 -7.38 4.54 -11.09
C TYR A 73 -8.16 3.87 -12.22
N ALA A 74 -7.50 3.41 -13.28
CA ALA A 74 -8.16 2.72 -14.40
C ALA A 74 -8.90 1.46 -13.92
N LYS A 75 -8.25 0.64 -13.08
CA LYS A 75 -8.85 -0.56 -12.46
C LYS A 75 -10.06 -0.22 -11.58
N TYR A 76 -9.94 0.82 -10.76
CA TYR A 76 -11.02 1.29 -9.92
C TYR A 76 -12.19 1.84 -10.74
N LYS A 77 -11.92 2.65 -11.77
CA LYS A 77 -12.93 3.25 -12.65
C LYS A 77 -13.73 2.19 -13.42
N ALA A 78 -13.05 1.20 -14.00
CA ALA A 78 -13.70 0.08 -14.68
C ALA A 78 -14.68 -0.68 -13.75
N THR A 79 -14.28 -0.90 -12.49
CA THR A 79 -15.12 -1.54 -11.49
C THR A 79 -16.26 -0.62 -11.03
N TYR A 80 -16.00 0.67 -10.88
CA TYR A 80 -16.98 1.68 -10.51
C TYR A 80 -18.11 1.81 -11.55
N ASP A 81 -17.77 1.80 -12.84
CA ASP A 81 -18.74 1.84 -13.92
C ASP A 81 -19.58 0.55 -13.96
N ARG A 82 -18.95 -0.62 -13.75
CA ARG A 82 -19.64 -1.91 -13.64
C ARG A 82 -20.57 -1.99 -12.41
N CYS A 83 -20.22 -1.32 -11.32
CA CYS A 83 -21.01 -1.29 -10.08
C CYS A 83 -22.09 -0.20 -10.05
N ASN A 84 -22.56 0.27 -11.21
CA ASN A 84 -23.62 1.27 -11.34
C ASN A 84 -23.29 2.58 -10.61
N SER A 85 -22.04 3.04 -10.69
CA SER A 85 -21.58 4.27 -10.03
C SER A 85 -21.67 4.26 -8.48
N SER A 86 -21.77 3.08 -7.86
CA SER A 86 -21.74 2.95 -6.40
C SER A 86 -20.31 2.90 -5.89
N VAL A 87 -19.90 3.93 -5.12
CA VAL A 87 -18.57 4.03 -4.51
C VAL A 87 -18.30 2.85 -3.58
N THR A 88 -19.22 2.53 -2.68
CA THR A 88 -19.02 1.46 -1.69
C THR A 88 -18.87 0.09 -2.35
N ARG A 89 -19.70 -0.24 -3.35
CA ARG A 89 -19.60 -1.51 -4.08
C ARG A 89 -18.31 -1.58 -4.90
N ALA A 90 -17.89 -0.48 -5.53
CA ALA A 90 -16.65 -0.43 -6.28
C ALA A 90 -15.42 -0.67 -5.38
N VAL A 91 -15.40 -0.07 -4.19
CA VAL A 91 -14.33 -0.28 -3.20
C VAL A 91 -14.27 -1.74 -2.74
N ILE A 92 -15.41 -2.32 -2.36
CA ILE A 92 -15.48 -3.72 -1.89
C ILE A 92 -15.04 -4.68 -2.99
N TYR A 93 -15.48 -4.50 -4.24
CA TYR A 93 -15.10 -5.40 -5.34
C TYR A 93 -13.63 -5.24 -5.77
N THR A 94 -13.09 -4.02 -5.73
CA THR A 94 -11.71 -3.77 -6.17
C THR A 94 -10.68 -4.18 -5.12
N TYR A 95 -10.99 -3.93 -3.84
CA TYR A 95 -10.01 -4.04 -2.74
C TYR A 95 -10.45 -4.97 -1.60
N GLY A 96 -11.61 -5.62 -1.69
CA GLY A 96 -12.13 -6.52 -0.65
C GLY A 96 -11.30 -7.80 -0.46
N GLY A 97 -10.61 -8.28 -1.50
CA GLY A 97 -9.73 -9.45 -1.39
C GLY A 97 -8.63 -9.29 -0.32
N PRO A 98 -7.82 -8.22 -0.38
CA PRO A 98 -6.87 -7.87 0.68
C PRO A 98 -7.49 -7.77 2.08
N PHE A 99 -8.69 -7.23 2.23
CA PHE A 99 -9.39 -7.18 3.54
C PHE A 99 -9.70 -8.57 4.08
N VAL A 100 -10.21 -9.49 3.24
CA VAL A 100 -10.48 -10.87 3.66
C VAL A 100 -9.19 -11.58 4.06
N LEU A 101 -8.12 -11.44 3.28
CA LEU A 101 -6.82 -11.98 3.63
C LEU A 101 -6.32 -11.41 4.96
N CYS A 102 -6.54 -10.12 5.21
CA CYS A 102 -6.19 -9.50 6.48
C CYS A 102 -6.95 -10.07 7.67
N GLY A 103 -8.24 -10.38 7.50
CA GLY A 103 -9.02 -11.11 8.49
C GLY A 103 -8.43 -12.50 8.77
N CYS A 104 -8.05 -13.26 7.74
CA CYS A 104 -7.39 -14.56 7.92
C CYS A 104 -6.05 -14.44 8.66
N ALA A 105 -5.25 -13.43 8.34
CA ALA A 105 -3.98 -13.16 9.03
C ALA A 105 -4.18 -12.73 10.49
N ALA A 106 -5.23 -11.96 10.78
CA ALA A 106 -5.60 -11.60 12.14
C ALA A 106 -6.01 -12.84 12.95
N LEU A 107 -6.82 -13.73 12.37
CA LEU A 107 -7.18 -15.01 13.00
C LEU A 107 -5.95 -15.88 13.31
N PHE A 108 -5.02 -15.99 12.35
CA PHE A 108 -3.75 -16.68 12.56
C PHE A 108 -2.94 -16.05 13.71
N SER A 109 -2.84 -14.72 13.72
CA SER A 109 -2.13 -13.98 14.76
C SER A 109 -2.72 -14.20 16.15
N THR A 110 -4.05 -14.23 16.23
CA THR A 110 -4.79 -14.53 17.45
C THR A 110 -4.52 -15.97 17.90
N ALA A 111 -4.53 -16.94 17.00
CA ALA A 111 -4.20 -18.33 17.33
C ALA A 111 -2.77 -18.46 17.89
N CYS A 112 -1.78 -17.80 17.27
CA CYS A 112 -0.39 -17.75 17.79
C CYS A 112 -0.26 -17.00 19.12
N SER A 113 -1.20 -16.12 19.44
CA SER A 113 -1.24 -15.41 20.73
C SER A 113 -1.83 -16.29 21.83
N VAL A 114 -2.89 -17.05 21.53
CA VAL A 114 -3.49 -18.04 22.42
C VAL A 114 -2.58 -19.25 22.64
N PHE A 115 -1.66 -19.55 21.72
CA PHE A 115 -0.67 -20.59 21.92
C PHE A 115 0.32 -20.29 23.05
N ALA A 116 0.59 -19.01 23.33
CA ALA A 116 1.53 -18.60 24.38
C ALA A 116 1.15 -19.11 25.79
N PRO A 117 -0.09 -18.88 26.30
CA PRO A 117 -0.48 -19.42 27.60
C PRO A 117 -0.51 -20.96 27.64
N ALA A 118 -0.82 -21.64 26.53
CA ALA A 118 -0.79 -23.10 26.47
C ALA A 118 0.64 -23.66 26.64
N VAL A 119 1.62 -23.06 25.95
CA VAL A 119 3.03 -23.42 26.10
C VAL A 119 3.51 -23.12 27.52
N LEU A 120 3.13 -21.97 28.08
CA LEU A 120 3.51 -21.63 29.45
C LEU A 120 2.99 -22.64 30.48
N HIS A 121 1.74 -23.12 30.33
CA HIS A 121 1.18 -24.16 31.19
C HIS A 121 2.01 -25.45 31.11
N HIS A 122 2.32 -25.90 29.89
CA HIS A 122 3.13 -27.09 29.65
C HIS A 122 4.55 -26.97 30.25
N VAL A 123 5.15 -25.79 30.18
CA VAL A 123 6.46 -25.51 30.79
C VAL A 123 6.39 -25.65 32.31
N ILE A 124 5.34 -25.10 32.95
CA ILE A 124 5.15 -25.20 34.40
C ILE A 124 4.96 -26.67 34.81
N ASP A 125 4.15 -27.43 34.08
CA ASP A 125 3.93 -28.86 34.34
C ASP A 125 5.24 -29.66 34.21
N ALA A 126 6.04 -29.38 33.19
CA ALA A 126 7.34 -30.04 32.99
C ALA A 126 8.32 -29.77 34.15
N PHE A 127 8.30 -28.58 34.75
CA PHE A 127 9.15 -28.23 35.90
C PHE A 127 8.63 -28.72 37.25
N THR A 128 7.35 -29.04 37.37
CA THR A 128 6.76 -29.59 38.61
C THR A 128 6.82 -31.12 38.67
N ALA A 129 7.12 -31.78 37.56
CA ALA A 129 7.28 -33.23 37.48
C ALA A 129 8.55 -33.71 38.22
N PRO A 130 8.55 -34.94 38.79
CA PRO A 130 9.70 -35.50 39.50
C PRO A 130 10.96 -35.68 38.65
N ALA A 131 10.80 -35.81 37.33
CA ALA A 131 11.86 -35.87 36.35
C ALA A 131 11.47 -35.00 35.15
N VAL A 132 12.38 -34.10 34.76
CA VAL A 132 12.16 -33.17 33.65
C VAL A 132 12.50 -33.86 32.33
N ASP A 133 11.52 -33.98 31.44
CA ASP A 133 11.75 -34.39 30.05
C ASP A 133 12.19 -33.18 29.22
N MET A 134 13.52 -33.04 29.06
CA MET A 134 14.12 -31.93 28.33
C MET A 134 13.84 -31.98 26.83
N ASP A 135 13.68 -33.17 26.24
CA ASP A 135 13.42 -33.31 24.80
C ASP A 135 12.01 -32.81 24.47
N ASN A 136 11.02 -33.20 25.29
CA ASN A 136 9.65 -32.73 25.15
C ASN A 136 9.53 -31.22 25.34
N LEU A 137 10.21 -30.67 26.36
CA LEU A 137 10.23 -29.25 26.63
C LEU A 137 10.86 -28.45 25.48
N ALA A 138 11.98 -28.95 24.93
CA ALA A 138 12.67 -28.31 23.81
C ALA A 138 11.80 -28.27 22.54
N ILE A 139 11.04 -29.34 22.26
CA ILE A 139 10.11 -29.39 21.13
C ILE A 139 8.99 -28.34 21.28
N TRP A 140 8.38 -28.24 22.47
CA TRP A 140 7.33 -27.25 22.74
C TRP A 140 7.84 -25.81 22.65
N LEU A 141 9.01 -25.51 23.24
CA LEU A 141 9.64 -24.20 23.12
C LEU A 141 10.04 -23.87 21.68
N GLY A 142 10.57 -24.85 20.95
CA GLY A 142 10.93 -24.71 19.53
C GLY A 142 9.71 -24.41 18.67
N ALA A 143 8.61 -25.16 18.85
CA ALA A 143 7.35 -24.91 18.17
C ALA A 143 6.78 -23.52 18.51
N PHE A 144 6.87 -23.09 19.77
CA PHE A 144 6.47 -21.76 20.18
C PHE A 144 7.29 -20.65 19.52
N PHE A 145 8.61 -20.81 19.49
CA PHE A 145 9.51 -19.87 18.83
C PHE A 145 9.20 -19.75 17.33
N ILE A 146 9.03 -20.89 16.65
CA ILE A 146 8.67 -20.92 15.22
C ILE A 146 7.32 -20.26 14.99
N SER A 147 6.33 -20.50 15.86
CA SER A 147 5.02 -19.86 15.78
C SER A 147 5.11 -18.34 15.92
N LYS A 148 5.91 -17.82 16.85
CA LYS A 148 6.13 -16.37 17.01
C LYS A 148 6.86 -15.76 15.82
N LEU A 149 7.86 -16.46 15.29
CA LEU A 149 8.59 -16.02 14.11
C LEU A 149 7.65 -15.95 12.88
N ALA A 150 6.86 -17.00 12.64
CA ALA A 150 5.87 -17.03 11.57
C ALA A 150 4.83 -15.91 11.73
N ASN A 151 4.32 -15.70 12.95
CA ASN A 151 3.40 -14.61 13.24
C ASN A 151 3.99 -13.23 12.92
N ALA A 152 5.24 -12.98 13.30
CA ALA A 152 5.92 -11.71 13.02
C ALA A 152 6.05 -11.47 11.51
N PHE A 153 6.42 -12.50 10.73
CA PHE A 153 6.50 -12.40 9.28
C PHE A 153 5.14 -12.11 8.63
N VAL A 154 4.10 -12.85 9.03
CA VAL A 154 2.74 -12.65 8.52
C VAL A 154 2.24 -11.24 8.86
N ALA A 155 2.39 -10.80 10.11
CA ALA A 155 1.96 -9.47 10.54
C ALA A 155 2.68 -8.35 9.76
N ALA A 156 4.00 -8.44 9.58
CA ALA A 156 4.77 -7.45 8.84
C ALA A 156 4.35 -7.36 7.36
N GLN A 157 4.21 -8.51 6.70
CA GLN A 157 3.79 -8.57 5.30
C GLN A 157 2.36 -8.04 5.12
N MET A 158 1.44 -8.47 5.99
CA MET A 158 0.04 -8.07 5.88
C MET A 158 -0.17 -6.60 6.18
N GLY A 159 0.55 -6.03 7.15
CA GLY A 159 0.56 -4.59 7.40
C GLY A 159 1.00 -3.80 6.16
N PHE A 160 2.12 -4.20 5.55
CA PHE A 160 2.63 -3.57 4.34
C PHE A 160 1.63 -3.64 3.16
N TYR A 161 1.07 -4.82 2.89
CA TYR A 161 0.10 -4.99 1.80
C TYR A 161 -1.20 -4.20 2.02
N LEU A 162 -1.67 -4.16 3.26
CA LEU A 162 -2.89 -3.43 3.61
C LEU A 162 -2.67 -1.92 3.43
N GLU A 163 -1.55 -1.39 3.90
CA GLU A 163 -1.19 0.03 3.75
C GLU A 163 -1.02 0.42 2.28
N LEU A 164 -0.35 -0.43 1.49
CA LEU A 164 -0.21 -0.21 0.04
C LEU A 164 -1.57 -0.18 -0.67
N THR A 165 -2.47 -1.09 -0.29
CA THR A 165 -3.85 -1.14 -0.81
C THR A 165 -4.63 0.12 -0.44
N ALA A 166 -4.50 0.56 0.81
CA ALA A 166 -5.04 1.80 1.33
C ALA A 166 -4.60 3.03 0.52
N LEU A 167 -3.31 3.12 0.20
CA LEU A 167 -2.74 4.20 -0.62
C LEU A 167 -3.31 4.18 -2.04
N ARG A 168 -3.34 3.02 -2.69
CA ARG A 168 -3.89 2.85 -4.05
C ARG A 168 -5.37 3.26 -4.11
N LEU A 169 -6.16 2.84 -3.13
CA LEU A 169 -7.57 3.22 -3.01
C LEU A 169 -7.71 4.74 -2.85
N THR A 170 -6.95 5.34 -1.93
CA THR A 170 -6.99 6.79 -1.69
C THR A 170 -6.61 7.59 -2.93
N ALA A 171 -5.54 7.19 -3.62
CA ALA A 171 -5.10 7.82 -4.86
C ALA A 171 -6.17 7.72 -5.96
N SER A 172 -6.77 6.54 -6.14
CA SER A 172 -7.85 6.31 -7.11
C SER A 172 -9.09 7.14 -6.82
N MET A 173 -9.48 7.25 -5.54
CA MET A 173 -10.62 8.05 -5.11
C MET A 173 -10.38 9.54 -5.34
N LYS A 174 -9.20 10.05 -4.97
CA LYS A 174 -8.81 11.45 -5.26
C LYS A 174 -8.83 11.75 -6.75
N ALA A 175 -8.33 10.84 -7.59
CA ALA A 175 -8.37 10.98 -9.05
C ALA A 175 -9.81 11.03 -9.59
N LEU A 176 -10.71 10.16 -9.10
CA LEU A 176 -12.12 10.16 -9.50
C LEU A 176 -12.81 11.49 -9.14
N LEU A 177 -12.56 11.99 -7.93
CA LEU A 177 -13.11 13.26 -7.47
C LEU A 177 -12.62 14.42 -8.31
N PHE A 178 -11.31 14.48 -8.56
CA PHE A 178 -10.71 15.52 -9.37
C PHE A 178 -11.30 15.53 -10.78
N GLU A 179 -11.45 14.35 -11.41
CA GLU A 179 -12.12 14.23 -12.72
C GLU A 179 -13.56 14.78 -12.67
N LYS A 180 -14.35 14.41 -11.65
CA LYS A 180 -15.74 14.90 -11.50
C LYS A 180 -15.82 16.38 -11.17
N ALA A 181 -14.93 16.89 -10.32
CA ALA A 181 -14.85 18.29 -9.93
C ALA A 181 -14.50 19.18 -11.12
N MET A 182 -13.49 18.78 -11.93
CA MET A 182 -13.15 19.47 -13.16
C MET A 182 -14.28 19.43 -14.19
N ARG A 183 -14.94 18.27 -14.38
CA ARG A 183 -16.06 18.19 -15.32
C ARG A 183 -17.21 19.11 -14.91
N ARG A 184 -17.48 19.22 -13.60
CA ARG A 184 -18.52 20.11 -13.08
C ARG A 184 -18.11 21.59 -13.15
N SER A 185 -16.87 21.95 -12.86
CA SER A 185 -16.39 23.34 -12.95
C SER A 185 -16.43 23.86 -14.38
N ILE A 186 -16.14 23.00 -15.36
CA ILE A 186 -16.28 23.32 -16.79
C ILE A 186 -17.75 23.52 -17.18
N GLN A 187 -18.68 22.77 -16.56
CA GLN A 187 -20.11 22.89 -16.83
C GLN A 187 -20.81 24.03 -16.07
N SER A 188 -20.19 24.53 -15.00
CA SER A 188 -20.75 25.52 -14.09
C SER A 188 -19.69 26.55 -13.75
N GLU A 189 -19.63 27.62 -14.55
CA GLU A 189 -18.56 28.62 -14.62
C GLU A 189 -18.20 29.29 -13.27
N ASN A 190 -19.02 29.17 -12.21
CA ASN A 190 -18.80 29.83 -10.91
C ASN A 190 -19.37 29.06 -9.67
N ASP A 191 -19.36 27.72 -9.61
CA ASP A 191 -19.93 27.00 -8.45
C ASP A 191 -18.88 26.65 -7.37
N PRO A 192 -18.81 27.38 -6.23
CA PRO A 192 -17.89 27.07 -5.13
C PRO A 192 -18.14 25.70 -4.49
N LYS A 193 -19.34 25.11 -4.69
CA LYS A 193 -19.70 23.82 -4.09
C LYS A 193 -18.87 22.64 -4.61
N ALA A 194 -18.28 22.73 -5.80
CA ALA A 194 -17.46 21.64 -6.35
C ALA A 194 -16.13 21.47 -5.57
N VAL A 195 -15.52 22.59 -5.16
CA VAL A 195 -14.28 22.61 -4.39
C VAL A 195 -14.54 22.15 -2.95
N ASP A 196 -15.64 22.61 -2.34
CA ASP A 196 -16.02 22.21 -0.98
C ASP A 196 -16.30 20.70 -0.89
N ILE A 197 -16.97 20.11 -1.89
CA ILE A 197 -17.23 18.66 -1.94
C ILE A 197 -15.94 17.86 -2.10
N ALA A 198 -15.01 18.34 -2.93
CA ALA A 198 -13.71 17.68 -3.11
C ALA A 198 -12.88 17.70 -1.83
N ASN A 199 -12.87 18.81 -1.10
CA ASN A 199 -12.18 18.92 0.19
C ASN A 199 -12.82 18.04 1.28
N LEU A 200 -14.15 18.10 1.40
CA LEU A 200 -14.90 17.31 2.38
C LEU A 200 -14.66 15.81 2.18
N PHE A 201 -14.82 15.32 0.95
CA PHE A 201 -14.62 13.92 0.65
C PHE A 201 -13.14 13.51 0.77
N THR A 202 -12.18 14.38 0.40
CA THR A 202 -10.74 14.07 0.55
C THR A 202 -10.36 13.88 2.03
N SER A 203 -10.93 14.71 2.91
CA SER A 203 -10.81 14.55 4.37
C SER A 203 -11.47 13.24 4.82
N ASP A 204 -12.68 12.96 4.36
CA ASP A 204 -13.47 11.81 4.79
C ASP A 204 -12.92 10.47 4.31
N VAL A 205 -12.27 10.39 3.15
CA VAL A 205 -11.66 9.14 2.64
C VAL A 205 -10.62 8.60 3.59
N SER A 206 -9.77 9.47 4.12
CA SER A 206 -8.74 9.08 5.09
C SER A 206 -9.39 8.53 6.36
N ASN A 207 -10.47 9.15 6.82
CA ASN A 207 -11.22 8.71 8.00
C ASN A 207 -11.96 7.38 7.77
N VAL A 208 -12.59 7.19 6.61
CA VAL A 208 -13.27 5.94 6.23
C VAL A 208 -12.28 4.80 6.11
N LEU A 209 -11.11 5.05 5.51
CA LEU A 209 -10.05 4.06 5.39
C LEU A 209 -9.46 3.68 6.75
N TRP A 210 -9.26 4.66 7.62
CA TRP A 210 -8.84 4.43 9.00
C TRP A 210 -9.89 3.63 9.79
N ALA A 211 -11.18 3.95 9.63
CA ALA A 211 -12.27 3.19 10.24
C ALA A 211 -12.31 1.74 9.73
N ALA A 212 -12.13 1.51 8.42
CA ALA A 212 -12.06 0.17 7.84
C ALA A 212 -10.84 -0.63 8.36
N TYR A 213 -9.71 0.04 8.58
CA TYR A 213 -8.53 -0.56 9.20
C TYR A 213 -8.81 -0.97 10.65
N GLN A 214 -9.44 -0.09 11.43
CA GLN A 214 -9.81 -0.39 12.83
C GLN A 214 -10.79 -1.55 12.92
N VAL A 215 -11.81 -1.61 12.05
CA VAL A 215 -12.77 -2.73 12.04
C VAL A 215 -12.09 -4.09 11.82
N ASN A 216 -10.97 -4.12 11.09
CA ASN A 216 -10.20 -5.35 10.91
C ASN A 216 -9.22 -5.65 12.07
N ASN A 217 -8.95 -4.68 12.93
CA ASN A 217 -7.96 -4.76 14.01
C ASN A 217 -8.59 -4.80 15.42
N ILE A 218 -9.92 -4.87 15.50
CA ILE A 218 -10.73 -5.10 16.72
C ILE A 218 -11.13 -6.58 16.73
#